data_AF-W1XX90-F1
#
_entry.id   AF-W1XX90-F1
#
_cell.length_a   1.000
_cell.length_b   1.000
_cell.length_c   1.000
_cell.angle_alpha   90.00
_cell.angle_beta   90.00
_cell.angle_gamma   90.00
#
_symmetry.space_group_name_H-M   'P 1'
#
loop_
_entity.id
_entity.type
_entity.pdbx_description
1 polymer ?
#
loop_
_entity_poly.entity_id
_entity_poly.type
_entity_poly.pdbx_seq_one_letter_code
_entity_poly.pdbx_strand_id
1 'polypeptide(L)' 'EGKFHQVKKMFLSVGVKVTALKRVQFGDFLLDSDLAEGRYRHLNQEELKNIKNYLEKSG' A
#
# COMPACT_ATOMS: atom_id res chain seq x y z
N GLU A 1 3.91 -10.72 2.26
CA GLU A 1 4.80 -10.36 3.39
C GLU A 1 4.75 -8.86 3.65
N GLY A 2 5.43 -8.37 4.70
CA GLY A 2 5.38 -6.96 5.13
C GLY A 2 6.08 -6.78 6.48
N LYS A 3 7.35 -7.22 6.57
CA LYS A 3 8.07 -7.31 7.85
C LYS A 3 8.40 -5.92 8.41
N PHE A 4 8.60 -5.84 9.72
CA PHE A 4 8.91 -4.59 10.42
C PHE A 4 10.15 -3.90 9.82
N HIS A 5 9.95 -2.68 9.32
CA HIS A 5 10.96 -1.86 8.66
C HIS A 5 11.67 -2.55 7.49
N GLN A 6 11.02 -3.51 6.80
CA GLN A 6 11.64 -4.31 5.73
C GLN A 6 12.33 -3.44 4.67
N VAL A 7 11.61 -2.49 4.07
CA VAL A 7 12.18 -1.59 3.04
C VAL A 7 13.34 -0.77 3.60
N LYS A 8 13.19 -0.18 4.79
CA LYS A 8 14.28 0.62 5.41
C LYS A 8 15.53 -0.23 5.66
N LYS A 9 15.36 -1.48 6.10
CA LYS A 9 16.47 -2.41 6.35
C LYS A 9 17.14 -2.86 5.05
N MET A 10 16.37 -3.09 3.98
CA MET A 10 16.92 -3.45 2.66
C MET A 10 17.83 -2.36 2.09
N PHE A 11 17.42 -1.10 2.19
CA PHE A 11 18.24 0.04 1.73
C PHE A 11 19.45 0.26 2.65
N LEU A 12 19.26 0.14 3.96
CA LEU A 12 20.37 0.25 4.91
C LEU A 12 21.44 -0.85 4.68
N SER A 13 21.04 -2.07 4.29
CA SER A 13 22.00 -3.14 4.01
C SER A 13 22.89 -2.88 2.79
N VAL A 14 22.51 -1.95 1.91
CA VAL A 14 23.36 -1.50 0.79
C VAL A 14 24.01 -0.13 1.06
N GLY A 15 24.02 0.31 2.32
CA GLY A 15 24.74 1.50 2.77
C GLY A 15 24.00 2.83 2.56
N VAL A 16 22.70 2.81 2.23
CA VAL A 16 21.92 4.04 2.01
C VAL A 16 20.78 4.19 3.00
N LYS A 17 20.55 5.43 3.45
CA LYS A 17 19.48 5.75 4.41
C LYS A 17 18.23 6.23 3.68
N VAL A 18 17.11 5.59 3.93
CA VAL A 18 15.79 6.05 3.46
C VAL A 18 15.40 7.31 4.25
N THR A 19 15.24 8.43 3.56
CA THR A 19 14.81 9.72 4.14
C THR A 19 13.30 9.91 4.12
N ALA A 20 12.63 9.36 3.10
CA ALA A 20 11.18 9.34 2.98
C ALA A 20 10.71 7.99 2.41
N LEU A 21 9.57 7.49 2.89
CA LEU A 21 8.96 6.27 2.40
C LEU A 21 7.44 6.46 2.34
N LYS A 22 6.88 6.35 1.14
CA LYS A 22 5.44 6.47 0.89
C LYS A 22 4.98 5.21 0.17
N ARG A 23 3.88 4.61 0.64
CA ARG A 23 3.21 3.53 -0.07
C ARG A 23 2.20 4.15 -1.02
N VAL A 24 2.36 3.90 -2.32
CA VAL A 24 1.51 4.47 -3.39
C VAL A 24 0.51 3.47 -3.96
N GLN A 25 0.63 2.19 -3.59
CA GLN A 25 -0.26 1.13 -4.06
C GLN A 25 -0.32 -0.01 -3.03
N PHE A 26 -1.44 -0.71 -2.98
CA PHE A 26 -1.60 -1.96 -2.24
C PHE A 26 -2.50 -2.90 -3.03
N GLY A 27 -1.98 -4.05 -3.48
CA GLY A 27 -2.69 -4.90 -4.44
C GLY A 27 -3.09 -4.08 -5.70
N ASP A 28 -4.35 -4.18 -6.11
CA ASP A 28 -4.89 -3.44 -7.25
C ASP A 28 -5.33 -2.00 -6.89
N PHE A 29 -5.13 -1.56 -5.64
CA PHE A 29 -5.57 -0.25 -5.16
C PHE A 29 -4.44 0.77 -5.25
N LEU A 30 -4.59 1.77 -6.13
CA LEU A 30 -3.69 2.91 -6.23
C LEU A 30 -4.06 3.99 -5.20
N LEU A 31 -3.05 4.64 -4.64
CA LEU A 31 -3.26 5.84 -3.83
C LEU A 31 -3.71 6.96 -4.78
N ASP A 32 -4.92 7.45 -4.52
CA ASP A 32 -5.52 8.56 -5.23
C ASP A 32 -4.62 9.81 -5.16
N SER A 33 -4.26 10.36 -6.32
CA SER A 33 -3.39 11.54 -6.43
C SER A 33 -4.04 12.80 -5.89
N ASP A 34 -5.37 12.85 -5.90
CA ASP A 34 -6.15 14.04 -5.50
C ASP A 34 -6.52 13.99 -4.01
N LEU A 35 -6.22 12.88 -3.32
CA LEU A 35 -6.48 12.71 -1.90
C LEU A 35 -5.37 13.34 -1.06
N ALA A 36 -5.72 14.42 -0.35
CA ALA A 36 -4.78 15.10 0.55
C ALA A 36 -4.31 14.21 1.71
N GLU A 37 -3.10 14.46 2.20
CA GLU A 37 -2.53 13.70 3.32
C GLU A 37 -3.40 13.77 4.57
N GLY A 38 -3.54 12.64 5.27
CA GLY A 38 -4.42 12.50 6.44
C GLY A 38 -5.91 12.37 6.11
N ARG A 39 -6.30 12.46 4.84
CA ARG A 39 -7.68 12.22 4.39
C ARG A 39 -7.89 10.77 3.98
N TYR A 40 -9.16 10.37 3.94
CA TYR A 40 -9.61 9.09 3.41
C TYR A 40 -10.79 9.30 2.48
N ARG A 41 -11.06 8.31 1.63
CA ARG A 41 -12.27 8.21 0.82
C ARG A 41 -12.88 6.82 0.95
N HIS A 42 -14.17 6.72 0.66
CA HIS A 42 -14.80 5.41 0.51
C HIS A 42 -14.29 4.71 -0.76
N LEU A 43 -14.32 3.39 -0.71
CA LEU A 43 -14.11 2.56 -1.90
C LEU A 43 -15.32 2.67 -2.81
N ASN A 44 -15.07 2.69 -4.13
CA ASN A 44 -16.13 2.62 -5.11
C ASN A 44 -16.64 1.17 -5.29
N GLN A 45 -17.69 0.98 -6.09
CA GLN A 45 -18.32 -0.32 -6.28
C GLN A 45 -17.37 -1.37 -6.90
N GLU A 46 -16.51 -0.96 -7.83
CA GLU A 46 -15.53 -1.85 -8.45
C GLU A 46 -14.45 -2.28 -7.46
N GLU A 47 -13.94 -1.33 -6.68
CA GLU A 47 -12.96 -1.56 -5.61
C GLU A 47 -13.51 -2.51 -4.55
N LEU A 48 -14.76 -2.34 -4.12
CA LEU A 48 -15.43 -3.24 -3.18
C LEU A 48 -15.54 -4.67 -3.74
N LYS A 49 -15.91 -4.80 -5.02
CA LYS A 49 -15.97 -6.10 -5.71
C LYS A 49 -14.60 -6.76 -5.74
N ASN A 50 -13.54 -5.99 -6.00
CA ASN A 50 -12.16 -6.50 -6.01
C ASN A 50 -11.73 -7.03 -4.64
N ILE A 51 -12.03 -6.31 -3.55
CA ILE A 51 -11.76 -6.80 -2.19
C ILE A 51 -12.52 -8.10 -1.93
N LYS A 52 -13.81 -8.15 -2.25
CA LYS A 52 -14.63 -9.34 -2.04
C LYS A 52 -14.03 -10.56 -2.75
N ASN A 53 -13.67 -10.42 -4.02
CA ASN A 53 -13.02 -11.48 -4.80
C ASN A 53 -11.69 -11.91 -4.18
N TYR A 54 -10.89 -10.96 -3.66
CA TYR A 54 -9.60 -11.26 -3.05
C TYR A 54 -9.77 -12.09 -1.77
N LEU A 55 -10.75 -11.75 -0.94
CA LEU A 55 -11.07 -12.47 0.29
C LEU A 55 -11.59 -13.89 0.00
N GLU A 56 -12.45 -14.04 -1.00
CA GLU A 56 -12.99 -15.34 -1.41
C GLU A 56 -11.92 -16.28 -1.98
N LYS A 57 -10.92 -15.75 -2.69
CA LYS A 57 -9.80 -16.54 -3.23
C LYS A 57 -8.71 -16.88 -2.22
N SER A 58 -8.70 -16.21 -1.07
CA SER A 58 -7.68 -16.38 -0.03
C SER A 58 -8.11 -17.33 1.09
N GLY A 59 -9.36 -17.84 1.04
CA GLY A 59 -9.85 -18.94 1.88
C GLY A 59 -9.67 -20.27 1.16
#